data_AF-A0A9E5Y9S1-F1
#
_entry.id   AF-A0A9E5Y9S1-F1
#
_cell.length_a   1.000
_cell.length_b   1.000
_cell.length_c   1.000
_cell.angle_alpha   90.00
_cell.angle_beta   90.00
_cell.angle_gamma   90.00
#
_symmetry.space_group_name_H-M   'P 1'
#
loop_
_entity.id
_entity.type
_entity.pdbx_description
1 polymer ?
#
loop_
_entity_poly.entity_id
_entity_poly.type
_entity_poly.pdbx_seq_one_letter_code
_entity_poly.pdbx_strand_id
1 'polypeptide(L)'
;VIANKETGIVTGYVYQNELTRAKTVYPINPITGESDILHMKTFNPLDDYYGTPAIDPARLDIDTNNEAGKWNSALMQNGAKPGTAFVAKGPMSDKEYERLEKTIMEKYSGAANAGKSILINTPDTTDVKHLGFSPADMDYLEGERKTARRIALAFGVPPQLLGIPGDSTYSNYKEARTAFWEDTVMYWLNFYKEELNWWFFGGTNVEYYIDFDLNDVPALAYKQDLKWDRAIKSDFLKENEKRNMVGYDSVEGGDAVYKPASEMAAYGDDMLIPNIEENETQVEEEEDEAVEKLQQIGLTLEEAENVIGVQNDSKRISCKNDYIDGHK
;
A
#
# COMPACT_ATOMS: atom_id res chain seq x y z
N VAL A 1 -0.39 -16.88 -18.54
CA VAL A 1 0.99 -16.60 -18.98
C VAL A 1 1.43 -17.70 -19.95
N ILE A 2 2.03 -17.35 -21.09
CA ILE A 2 2.72 -18.29 -21.99
C ILE A 2 4.20 -18.15 -21.71
N ALA A 3 4.86 -19.26 -21.39
CA ALA A 3 6.29 -19.29 -21.14
C ALA A 3 6.97 -20.33 -22.04
N ASN A 4 8.22 -20.06 -22.41
CA ASN A 4 9.06 -21.03 -23.08
C ASN A 4 9.43 -22.14 -22.08
N LYS A 5 9.18 -23.40 -22.46
CA LYS A 5 9.40 -24.57 -21.60
C LYS A 5 10.87 -24.85 -21.30
N GLU A 6 11.80 -24.36 -22.13
CA GLU A 6 13.23 -24.60 -21.96
C GLU A 6 13.92 -23.51 -21.15
N THR A 7 13.51 -22.25 -21.30
CA THR A 7 14.14 -21.10 -20.63
C THR A 7 13.35 -20.58 -19.43
N GLY A 8 12.07 -20.94 -19.30
CA GLY A 8 11.18 -20.37 -18.27
C GLY A 8 10.79 -18.91 -18.51
N ILE A 9 11.27 -18.29 -19.60
CA ILE A 9 11.00 -16.89 -19.92
C ILE A 9 9.58 -16.75 -20.46
N VAL A 10 8.87 -15.74 -20.00
CA VAL A 10 7.52 -15.40 -20.48
C VAL A 10 7.60 -14.87 -21.91
N THR A 11 6.85 -15.47 -22.82
CA THR A 11 6.81 -15.10 -24.25
C THR A 11 5.51 -14.41 -24.66
N GLY A 12 4.51 -14.41 -23.79
CA GLY A 12 3.23 -13.76 -24.06
C GLY A 12 2.21 -13.90 -22.93
N TYR A 13 1.17 -13.10 -23.00
CA TYR A 13 0.00 -13.17 -22.14
C TYR A 13 -1.21 -13.63 -22.94
N VAL A 14 -2.08 -14.40 -22.30
CA VAL A 14 -3.35 -14.82 -22.89
C VAL A 14 -4.45 -14.21 -22.05
N TYR A 15 -5.24 -13.36 -22.67
CA TYR A 15 -6.45 -12.83 -22.08
C TYR A 15 -7.64 -13.63 -22.60
N GLN A 16 -8.44 -14.16 -21.67
CA GLN A 16 -9.68 -14.84 -22.00
C GLN A 16 -10.85 -13.97 -21.53
N ASN A 17 -11.68 -13.54 -22.48
CA ASN A 17 -12.89 -12.80 -22.14
C ASN A 17 -13.90 -13.75 -21.49
N GLU A 18 -14.43 -13.39 -20.32
CA GLU A 18 -15.35 -14.24 -19.55
C GLU A 18 -16.69 -14.46 -20.27
N LEU A 19 -17.17 -13.48 -21.04
CA LEU A 19 -18.48 -13.50 -21.70
C LEU A 19 -18.45 -14.28 -23.02
N THR A 20 -17.41 -14.07 -23.85
CA THR A 20 -17.32 -14.68 -25.19
C THR A 20 -16.43 -15.92 -25.23
N ARG A 21 -15.66 -16.19 -24.16
CA ARG A 21 -14.60 -17.21 -24.09
C ARG A 21 -13.54 -17.10 -25.20
N ALA A 22 -13.53 -15.99 -25.95
CA ALA A 22 -12.51 -15.72 -26.95
C ALA A 22 -11.17 -15.50 -26.25
N LYS A 23 -10.12 -16.10 -26.79
CA LYS A 23 -8.75 -15.96 -26.31
C LYS A 23 -7.99 -15.01 -27.23
N THR A 24 -7.45 -13.95 -26.66
CA THR A 24 -6.55 -13.01 -27.35
C THR A 24 -5.16 -13.19 -26.78
N VAL A 25 -4.17 -13.32 -27.65
CA VAL A 25 -2.76 -13.49 -27.26
C VAL A 25 -2.04 -12.17 -27.48
N TYR A 26 -1.37 -11.70 -26.44
CA TYR A 26 -0.51 -10.52 -26.46
C TYR A 26 0.94 -11.00 -26.36
N PRO A 27 1.71 -10.99 -27.45
CA PRO A 27 3.11 -11.42 -27.43
C PRO A 27 3.98 -10.39 -26.69
N ILE A 28 5.05 -10.88 -26.05
CA ILE A 28 6.10 -10.02 -25.52
C ILE A 28 7.24 -10.00 -26.54
N ASN A 29 7.80 -8.83 -26.82
CA ASN A 29 9.00 -8.75 -27.65
C ASN A 29 10.18 -9.38 -26.89
N PRO A 30 10.79 -10.47 -27.36
CA PRO A 30 11.82 -11.20 -26.62
C PRO A 30 13.16 -10.43 -26.53
N ILE A 31 13.32 -9.36 -27.31
CA ILE A 31 14.55 -8.55 -27.35
C ILE A 31 14.37 -7.27 -26.53
N THR A 32 13.27 -6.53 -26.73
CA THR A 32 13.01 -5.27 -26.02
C THR A 32 12.28 -5.47 -24.69
N GLY A 33 11.63 -6.62 -24.49
CA GLY A 33 10.78 -6.88 -23.33
C GLY A 33 9.44 -6.14 -23.35
N GLU A 34 9.15 -5.38 -24.42
CA GLU A 34 7.93 -4.60 -24.54
C GLU A 34 6.69 -5.50 -24.70
N SER A 35 5.60 -5.07 -24.07
CA SER A 35 4.34 -5.79 -24.00
C SER A 35 3.19 -4.79 -23.88
N ASP A 36 2.11 -5.02 -24.62
CA ASP A 36 0.86 -4.25 -24.47
C ASP A 36 0.19 -4.47 -23.10
N ILE A 37 0.63 -5.50 -22.37
CA ILE A 37 0.13 -5.84 -21.04
C ILE A 37 1.24 -5.63 -20.01
N LEU A 38 0.94 -4.78 -19.02
CA LEU A 38 1.69 -4.67 -17.78
C LEU A 38 1.22 -5.75 -16.79
N HIS A 39 2.10 -6.71 -16.48
CA HIS A 39 1.84 -7.73 -15.46
C HIS A 39 2.59 -7.42 -14.17
N MET A 40 1.92 -6.70 -13.27
CA MET A 40 2.44 -6.45 -11.93
C MET A 40 2.27 -7.70 -11.06
N LYS A 41 3.36 -8.19 -10.49
CA LYS A 41 3.35 -9.34 -9.59
C LYS A 41 4.09 -9.04 -8.29
N THR A 42 3.52 -9.50 -7.19
CA THR A 42 4.19 -9.54 -5.90
C THR A 42 5.20 -10.68 -5.86
N PHE A 43 6.09 -10.66 -4.88
CA PHE A 43 7.05 -11.73 -4.69
C PHE A 43 6.35 -13.05 -4.33
N ASN A 44 6.71 -14.13 -5.02
CA ASN A 44 6.29 -15.49 -4.71
C ASN A 44 7.50 -16.44 -4.82
N PRO A 45 7.88 -17.15 -3.75
CA PRO A 45 9.01 -18.08 -3.80
C PRO A 45 8.68 -19.44 -4.46
N LEU A 46 7.39 -19.76 -4.68
CA LEU A 46 6.95 -21.05 -5.20
C LEU A 46 6.50 -21.00 -6.67
N ASP A 47 6.17 -19.83 -7.19
CA ASP A 47 5.72 -19.62 -8.56
C ASP A 47 6.51 -18.49 -9.21
N ASP A 48 7.17 -18.79 -10.32
CA ASP A 48 7.96 -17.82 -11.08
C ASP A 48 7.07 -16.87 -11.89
N TYR A 49 5.81 -17.26 -12.17
CA TYR A 49 4.92 -16.56 -13.08
C TYR A 49 3.93 -15.64 -12.36
N TYR A 50 3.37 -16.06 -11.22
CA TYR A 50 2.35 -15.30 -10.49
C TYR A 50 2.80 -14.90 -9.09
N GLY A 51 2.38 -13.70 -8.67
CA GLY A 51 2.61 -13.22 -7.31
C GLY A 51 1.66 -13.83 -6.28
N THR A 52 2.07 -13.83 -5.02
CA THR A 52 1.23 -14.24 -3.89
C THR A 52 0.42 -13.05 -3.39
N PRO A 53 -0.91 -13.15 -3.29
CA PRO A 53 -1.71 -12.06 -2.75
C PRO A 53 -1.51 -11.96 -1.23
N ALA A 54 -1.55 -10.73 -0.69
CA ALA A 54 -1.35 -10.47 0.75
C ALA A 54 -2.37 -11.20 1.66
N ILE A 55 -3.51 -11.62 1.10
CA ILE A 55 -4.55 -12.37 1.82
C ILE A 55 -4.16 -13.83 2.09
N ASP A 56 -3.29 -14.42 1.28
CA ASP A 56 -2.97 -15.85 1.35
C ASP A 56 -2.36 -16.26 2.71
N PRO A 57 -1.36 -15.54 3.28
CA PRO A 57 -0.87 -15.87 4.63
C PRO A 57 -1.91 -15.68 5.74
N ALA A 58 -2.94 -14.86 5.53
CA ALA A 58 -4.02 -14.62 6.48
C ALA A 58 -5.25 -15.53 6.27
N ARG A 59 -5.25 -16.40 5.27
CA ARG A 59 -6.44 -17.17 4.87
C ARG A 59 -7.05 -17.98 6.02
N LEU A 60 -6.20 -18.69 6.78
CA LEU A 60 -6.64 -19.48 7.94
C LEU A 60 -7.27 -18.59 9.02
N ASP A 61 -6.72 -17.40 9.25
CA ASP A 61 -7.24 -16.46 10.25
C ASP A 61 -8.58 -15.87 9.81
N ILE A 62 -8.73 -15.58 8.52
CA ILE A 62 -9.99 -15.11 7.94
C ILE A 62 -11.06 -16.20 8.08
N ASP A 63 -10.75 -17.43 7.71
CA ASP A 63 -11.68 -18.56 7.84
C ASP A 63 -12.07 -18.77 9.31
N THR A 64 -11.10 -18.74 10.22
CA THR A 64 -11.36 -18.85 11.67
C THR A 64 -12.27 -17.74 12.17
N ASN A 65 -12.00 -16.49 11.76
CA ASN A 65 -12.82 -15.34 12.16
C ASN A 65 -14.26 -15.43 11.62
N ASN A 66 -14.41 -15.88 10.37
CA ASN A 66 -15.71 -16.07 9.74
C ASN A 66 -16.52 -17.18 10.44
N GLU A 67 -15.90 -18.33 10.71
CA GLU A 67 -16.57 -19.44 11.40
C GLU A 67 -16.90 -19.09 12.85
N ALA A 68 -16.01 -18.37 13.53
CA ALA A 68 -16.27 -17.87 14.87
C ALA A 68 -17.49 -16.92 14.87
N GLY A 69 -17.58 -15.98 13.91
CA GLY A 69 -18.72 -15.08 13.76
C GLY A 69 -20.04 -15.81 13.46
N LYS A 70 -20.00 -16.82 12.57
CA LYS A 70 -21.16 -17.68 12.29
C LYS A 70 -21.60 -18.45 13.52
N TRP A 71 -20.67 -19.04 14.25
CA TRP A 71 -20.94 -19.79 15.48
C TRP A 71 -21.57 -18.88 16.54
N ASN A 72 -21.02 -17.68 16.76
CA ASN A 72 -21.57 -16.72 17.71
C ASN A 72 -22.98 -16.26 17.30
N SER A 73 -23.18 -15.96 16.02
CA SER A 73 -24.51 -15.61 15.50
C SER A 73 -25.53 -16.74 15.72
N ALA A 74 -25.15 -17.98 15.44
CA ALA A 74 -25.98 -19.15 15.67
C ALA A 74 -26.27 -19.37 17.18
N LEU A 75 -25.28 -19.14 18.05
CA LEU A 75 -25.45 -19.22 19.49
C LEU A 75 -26.47 -18.17 19.99
N MET A 76 -26.34 -16.92 19.56
CA MET A 76 -27.28 -15.84 19.89
C MET A 76 -28.68 -16.14 19.35
N GLN A 77 -28.78 -16.63 18.11
CA GLN A 77 -30.03 -17.06 17.52
C GLN A 77 -30.67 -18.22 18.29
N ASN A 78 -29.91 -19.05 18.99
CA ASN A 78 -30.44 -20.15 19.81
C ASN A 78 -30.61 -19.77 21.29
N GLY A 79 -30.73 -18.47 21.59
CA GLY A 79 -31.00 -17.96 22.93
C GLY A 79 -29.80 -18.00 23.86
N ALA A 80 -28.58 -18.03 23.29
CA ALA A 80 -27.32 -18.05 24.02
C ALA A 80 -27.23 -19.17 25.07
N LYS A 81 -27.95 -20.28 24.89
CA LYS A 81 -27.87 -21.43 25.80
C LYS A 81 -26.93 -22.46 25.22
N PRO A 82 -25.88 -22.87 25.95
CA PRO A 82 -25.13 -24.08 25.62
C PRO A 82 -26.09 -25.27 25.56
N GLY A 83 -25.76 -26.26 24.72
CA GLY A 83 -26.65 -27.36 24.37
C GLY A 83 -27.42 -27.93 25.57
N THR A 84 -28.73 -28.05 25.45
CA THR A 84 -29.55 -28.66 26.50
C THR A 84 -29.66 -30.16 26.22
N ALA A 85 -29.23 -31.00 27.18
CA ALA A 85 -29.36 -32.44 27.05
C ALA A 85 -30.69 -32.91 27.66
N PHE A 86 -31.51 -33.58 26.84
CA PHE A 86 -32.73 -34.24 27.27
C PHE A 86 -32.44 -35.72 27.52
N VAL A 87 -32.61 -36.18 28.75
CA VAL A 87 -32.44 -37.60 29.10
C VAL A 87 -33.82 -38.21 29.32
N ALA A 88 -34.32 -38.91 28.30
CA ALA A 88 -35.54 -39.71 28.43
C ALA A 88 -35.24 -40.96 29.29
N LYS A 89 -36.08 -41.21 30.29
CA LYS A 89 -36.03 -42.44 31.11
C LYS A 89 -37.15 -43.36 30.66
N GLY A 90 -36.82 -44.63 30.39
CA GLY A 90 -37.77 -45.67 29.98
C GLY A 90 -37.71 -46.04 28.49
N PRO A 91 -38.31 -47.17 28.10
CA PRO A 91 -38.39 -47.58 26.70
C PRO A 91 -39.38 -46.68 25.94
N MET A 92 -38.92 -46.10 24.83
CA MET A 92 -39.73 -45.24 23.95
C MET A 92 -39.76 -45.85 22.54
N SER A 93 -40.91 -45.78 21.86
CA SER A 93 -41.00 -46.19 20.46
C SER A 93 -40.41 -45.13 19.52
N ASP A 94 -39.97 -45.53 18.33
CA ASP A 94 -39.38 -44.61 17.33
C ASP A 94 -40.32 -43.44 16.97
N LYS A 95 -41.63 -43.70 16.93
CA LYS A 95 -42.65 -42.67 16.66
C LYS A 95 -42.78 -41.64 17.78
N GLU A 96 -42.59 -42.06 19.02
CA GLU A 96 -42.59 -41.16 20.18
C GLU A 96 -41.31 -40.33 20.22
N TYR A 97 -40.18 -40.91 19.80
CA TYR A 97 -38.91 -40.19 19.63
C TYR A 97 -39.01 -39.05 18.63
N GLU A 98 -39.43 -39.34 17.40
CA GLU A 98 -39.56 -38.33 16.34
C GLU A 98 -40.53 -37.21 16.73
N ARG A 99 -41.64 -37.56 17.40
CA ARG A 99 -42.61 -36.57 17.89
C ARG A 99 -41.98 -35.67 18.95
N LEU A 100 -41.21 -36.24 19.87
CA LEU A 100 -40.53 -35.49 20.93
C LEU A 100 -39.47 -34.56 20.35
N GLU A 101 -38.61 -35.08 19.45
CA GLU A 101 -37.58 -34.31 18.76
C GLU A 101 -38.18 -33.10 18.02
N LYS A 102 -39.23 -33.33 17.21
CA LYS A 102 -39.91 -32.27 16.48
C LYS A 102 -40.53 -31.22 17.40
N THR A 103 -41.15 -31.67 18.50
CA THR A 103 -41.73 -30.76 19.51
C THR A 103 -40.65 -29.91 20.18
N ILE A 104 -39.47 -30.48 20.45
CA ILE A 104 -38.35 -29.76 21.04
C ILE A 104 -37.79 -28.72 20.07
N MET A 105 -37.56 -29.09 18.81
CA MET A 105 -37.07 -28.17 17.79
C MET A 105 -38.05 -27.00 17.58
N GLU A 106 -39.35 -27.27 17.43
CA GLU A 106 -40.34 -26.21 17.18
C GLU A 106 -40.50 -25.25 18.37
N LYS A 107 -40.44 -25.75 19.61
CA LYS A 107 -40.75 -24.95 20.81
C LYS A 107 -39.54 -24.29 21.47
N TYR A 108 -38.32 -24.78 21.21
CA TYR A 108 -37.11 -24.34 21.95
C TYR A 108 -35.91 -23.96 21.07
N SER A 109 -35.94 -24.22 19.75
CA SER A 109 -34.92 -23.67 18.85
C SER A 109 -35.27 -22.22 18.45
N GLY A 110 -34.23 -21.42 18.17
CA GLY A 110 -34.40 -20.06 17.66
C GLY A 110 -34.69 -18.98 18.71
N ALA A 111 -34.48 -17.73 18.31
CA ALA A 111 -34.37 -16.59 19.23
C ALA A 111 -35.73 -16.26 19.87
N ALA A 112 -36.82 -16.46 19.13
CA ALA A 112 -38.20 -16.25 19.58
C ALA A 112 -38.65 -17.23 20.69
N ASN A 113 -37.92 -18.32 20.87
CA ASN A 113 -38.20 -19.36 21.85
C ASN A 113 -37.24 -19.35 23.05
N ALA A 114 -36.30 -18.39 23.08
CA ALA A 114 -35.37 -18.20 24.18
C ALA A 114 -36.12 -17.95 25.51
N GLY A 115 -35.71 -18.65 26.58
CA GLY A 115 -36.29 -18.46 27.92
C GLY A 115 -37.62 -19.17 28.19
N LYS A 116 -38.22 -19.89 27.22
CA LYS A 116 -39.41 -20.70 27.48
C LYS A 116 -39.09 -21.91 28.37
N SER A 117 -39.93 -22.15 29.38
CA SER A 117 -39.80 -23.30 30.28
C SER A 117 -40.45 -24.56 29.70
N ILE A 118 -39.79 -25.69 29.90
CA ILE A 118 -40.23 -27.00 29.42
C ILE A 118 -41.19 -27.65 30.39
N LEU A 119 -42.37 -28.04 29.89
CA LEU A 119 -43.26 -28.99 30.56
C LEU A 119 -43.39 -30.21 29.64
N ILE A 120 -42.71 -31.30 29.98
CA ILE A 120 -42.86 -32.59 29.32
C ILE A 120 -43.74 -33.46 30.22
N ASN A 121 -44.91 -33.83 29.69
CA ASN A 121 -45.84 -34.74 30.36
C ASN A 121 -45.61 -36.16 29.82
N THR A 122 -44.60 -36.84 30.35
CA THR A 122 -44.41 -38.30 30.17
C THR A 122 -44.55 -39.02 31.51
N PRO A 123 -44.97 -40.29 31.52
CA PRO A 123 -45.22 -41.06 32.75
C PRO A 123 -44.01 -41.13 33.69
N ASP A 124 -42.81 -41.06 33.12
CA ASP A 124 -41.55 -40.93 33.85
C ASP A 124 -40.92 -39.55 33.58
N THR A 125 -40.49 -38.90 34.66
CA THR A 125 -39.93 -37.54 34.67
C THR A 125 -38.67 -37.47 33.82
N THR A 126 -38.69 -36.64 32.77
CA THR A 126 -37.51 -36.32 31.96
C THR A 126 -36.66 -35.30 32.71
N ASP A 127 -35.42 -35.66 33.06
CA ASP A 127 -34.47 -34.72 33.67
C ASP A 127 -33.87 -33.82 32.59
N VAL A 128 -34.15 -32.51 32.67
CA VAL A 128 -33.49 -31.50 31.82
C VAL A 128 -32.21 -31.06 32.53
N LYS A 129 -31.05 -31.38 31.95
CA LYS A 129 -29.76 -30.88 32.44
C LYS A 129 -29.33 -29.71 31.59
N HIS A 130 -29.26 -28.53 32.21
CA HIS A 130 -28.60 -27.38 31.61
C HIS A 130 -27.09 -27.62 31.63
N LEU A 131 -26.48 -27.75 30.46
CA LEU A 131 -25.04 -27.57 30.35
C LEU A 131 -24.78 -26.07 30.58
N GLY A 132 -24.01 -25.74 31.62
CA GLY A 132 -23.63 -24.36 31.89
C GLY A 132 -22.77 -23.80 30.74
N PHE A 133 -22.61 -22.48 30.71
CA PHE A 133 -21.68 -21.82 29.78
C PHE A 133 -20.29 -22.44 29.91
N SER A 134 -19.72 -22.84 28.78
CA SER A 134 -18.35 -23.34 28.77
C SER A 134 -17.42 -22.13 28.87
N PRO A 135 -16.24 -22.25 29.51
CA PRO A 135 -15.17 -21.25 29.40
C PRO A 135 -14.87 -20.83 27.93
N ALA A 136 -15.17 -21.69 26.96
CA ALA A 136 -15.07 -21.42 25.53
C ALA A 136 -15.93 -20.22 25.05
N ASP A 137 -17.05 -19.91 25.71
CA ASP A 137 -17.93 -18.81 25.31
C ASP A 137 -17.35 -17.43 25.69
N MET A 138 -16.49 -17.37 26.73
CA MET A 138 -15.79 -16.13 27.14
C MET A 138 -14.52 -15.87 26.32
N ASP A 139 -13.87 -16.91 25.79
CA ASP A 139 -12.67 -16.80 24.95
C ASP A 139 -12.96 -16.31 23.52
N TYR A 140 -14.22 -16.27 23.07
CA TYR A 140 -14.58 -15.85 21.72
C TYR A 140 -14.11 -14.42 21.41
N LEU A 141 -14.38 -13.46 22.30
CA LEU A 141 -14.06 -12.05 22.06
C LEU A 141 -12.55 -11.81 21.99
N GLU A 142 -11.77 -12.55 22.78
CA GLU A 142 -10.31 -12.49 22.74
C GLU A 142 -9.76 -13.17 21.48
N GLY A 143 -10.35 -14.31 21.09
CA GLY A 143 -10.04 -14.99 19.83
C GLY A 143 -10.33 -14.15 18.59
N GLU A 144 -11.48 -13.46 18.55
CA GLU A 144 -11.87 -12.54 17.49
C GLU A 144 -10.87 -11.37 17.38
N ARG A 145 -10.51 -10.74 18.51
CA ARG A 145 -9.51 -9.66 18.53
C ARG A 145 -8.14 -10.14 18.07
N LYS A 146 -7.74 -11.36 18.43
CA LYS A 146 -6.45 -11.95 18.05
C LYS A 146 -6.40 -12.26 16.55
N THR A 147 -7.45 -12.87 16.01
CA THR A 147 -7.55 -13.17 14.57
C THR A 147 -7.62 -11.88 13.75
N ALA A 148 -8.43 -10.90 14.16
CA ALA A 148 -8.47 -9.58 13.52
C ALA A 148 -7.09 -8.90 13.49
N ARG A 149 -6.30 -9.00 14.56
CA ARG A 149 -4.93 -8.47 14.60
C ARG A 149 -3.98 -9.21 13.66
N ARG A 150 -4.10 -10.54 13.53
CA ARG A 150 -3.30 -11.34 12.59
C ARG A 150 -3.63 -10.98 11.13
N ILE A 151 -4.90 -10.77 10.82
CA ILE A 151 -5.35 -10.32 9.50
C ILE A 151 -4.75 -8.94 9.20
N ALA A 152 -4.85 -7.99 10.14
CA ALA A 152 -4.27 -6.66 9.99
C ALA A 152 -2.75 -6.70 9.73
N LEU A 153 -2.03 -7.58 10.45
CA LEU A 153 -0.60 -7.78 10.28
C LEU A 153 -0.22 -8.27 8.88
N ALA A 154 -1.02 -9.16 8.28
CA ALA A 154 -0.75 -9.66 6.93
C ALA A 154 -0.83 -8.56 5.85
N PHE A 155 -1.67 -7.55 6.07
CA PHE A 155 -1.76 -6.37 5.20
C PHE A 155 -0.78 -5.24 5.58
N GLY A 156 0.00 -5.39 6.65
CA GLY A 156 0.89 -4.34 7.17
C GLY A 156 0.16 -3.18 7.85
N VAL A 157 -1.15 -3.32 8.16
CA VAL A 157 -1.94 -2.25 8.76
C VAL A 157 -1.84 -2.31 10.29
N PRO A 158 -1.41 -1.24 10.97
CA PRO A 158 -1.42 -1.19 12.43
C PRO A 158 -2.84 -1.37 13.00
N PRO A 159 -3.05 -2.25 14.00
CA PRO A 159 -4.38 -2.57 14.53
C PRO A 159 -5.08 -1.37 15.18
N GLN A 160 -4.30 -0.38 15.64
CA GLN A 160 -4.79 0.86 16.23
C GLN A 160 -5.58 1.71 15.22
N LEU A 161 -5.21 1.69 13.93
CA LEU A 161 -5.93 2.40 12.86
C LEU A 161 -7.26 1.74 12.54
N LEU A 162 -7.39 0.43 12.80
CA LEU A 162 -8.60 -0.35 12.58
C LEU A 162 -9.56 -0.31 13.78
N GLY A 163 -9.21 0.40 14.86
CA GLY A 163 -10.00 0.45 16.08
C GLY A 163 -10.04 -0.87 16.84
N ILE A 164 -9.11 -1.81 16.56
CA ILE A 164 -9.03 -3.07 17.28
C ILE A 164 -8.51 -2.75 18.70
N PRO A 165 -9.27 -3.09 19.76
CA PRO A 165 -8.94 -2.68 21.12
C PRO A 165 -7.58 -3.23 21.58
N GLY A 166 -6.87 -2.38 22.31
CA GLY A 166 -5.55 -2.58 22.91
C GLY A 166 -5.09 -1.27 23.59
N ASP A 167 -3.88 -1.27 24.15
CA ASP A 167 -3.31 -0.08 24.82
C ASP A 167 -2.88 0.98 23.79
N SER A 168 -3.84 1.78 23.34
CA SER A 168 -3.61 2.88 22.39
C SER A 168 -3.86 4.23 23.08
N THR A 169 -2.81 5.04 23.18
CA THR A 169 -2.90 6.46 23.51
C THR A 169 -2.90 7.29 22.22
N TYR A 170 -3.29 8.57 22.29
CA TYR A 170 -3.28 9.47 21.13
C TYR A 170 -1.89 9.63 20.48
N SER A 171 -0.81 9.59 21.27
CA SER A 171 0.57 9.63 20.76
C SER A 171 0.86 8.41 19.89
N ASN A 172 0.47 7.22 20.38
CA ASN A 172 0.63 5.97 19.65
C ASN A 172 -0.13 5.98 18.32
N TYR A 173 -1.30 6.63 18.26
CA TYR A 173 -2.10 6.72 17.04
C TYR A 173 -1.42 7.57 15.95
N LYS A 174 -0.84 8.72 16.30
CA LYS A 174 -0.13 9.57 15.33
C LYS A 174 1.09 8.84 14.77
N GLU A 175 1.88 8.21 15.63
CA GLU A 175 3.04 7.40 15.24
C GLU A 175 2.65 6.19 14.39
N ALA A 176 1.59 5.47 14.76
CA ALA A 176 1.09 4.34 13.99
C ALA A 176 0.62 4.76 12.59
N ARG A 177 -0.01 5.94 12.46
CA ARG A 177 -0.39 6.50 11.15
C ARG A 177 0.84 6.81 10.30
N THR A 178 1.87 7.41 10.87
CA THR A 178 3.11 7.68 10.14
C THR A 178 3.83 6.38 9.73
N ALA A 179 3.94 5.41 10.64
CA ALA A 179 4.56 4.10 10.36
C ALA A 179 3.84 3.35 9.23
N PHE A 180 2.51 3.36 9.22
CA PHE A 180 1.73 2.74 8.14
C PHE A 180 2.05 3.34 6.76
N TRP A 181 2.18 4.67 6.69
CA TRP A 181 2.52 5.34 5.43
C TRP A 181 3.93 4.97 4.95
N GLU A 182 4.88 4.82 5.86
CA GLU A 182 6.28 4.53 5.52
C GLU A 182 6.50 3.06 5.16
N ASP A 183 6.00 2.15 5.97
CA ASP A 183 6.33 0.73 5.82
C ASP A 183 5.47 0.06 4.75
N THR A 184 4.20 0.47 4.64
CA THR A 184 3.24 -0.20 3.74
C THR A 184 2.92 0.65 2.52
N VAL A 185 2.42 1.88 2.72
CA VAL A 185 1.92 2.68 1.59
C VAL A 185 3.06 3.10 0.66
N MET A 186 4.18 3.55 1.21
CA MET A 186 5.36 3.96 0.42
C MET A 186 5.93 2.81 -0.40
N TYR A 187 5.96 1.60 0.16
CA TYR A 187 6.39 0.40 -0.56
C TYR A 187 5.53 0.16 -1.80
N TRP A 188 4.21 0.17 -1.65
CA TRP A 188 3.29 -0.02 -2.77
C TRP A 188 3.36 1.12 -3.79
N LEU A 189 3.46 2.37 -3.34
CA LEU A 189 3.60 3.52 -4.22
C LEU A 189 4.89 3.43 -5.06
N ASN A 190 6.01 3.05 -4.46
CA ASN A 190 7.26 2.84 -5.18
C ASN A 190 7.17 1.66 -6.14
N PHE A 191 6.59 0.53 -5.70
CA PHE A 191 6.36 -0.62 -6.57
C PHE A 191 5.55 -0.25 -7.82
N TYR A 192 4.42 0.44 -7.65
CA TYR A 192 3.62 0.90 -8.79
C TYR A 192 4.35 1.93 -9.65
N LYS A 193 5.06 2.88 -9.02
CA LYS A 193 5.84 3.90 -9.73
C LYS A 193 6.91 3.27 -10.62
N GLU A 194 7.68 2.32 -10.10
CA GLU A 194 8.76 1.66 -10.82
C GLU A 194 8.21 0.83 -11.99
N GLU A 195 7.17 0.03 -11.75
CA GLU A 195 6.53 -0.77 -12.80
C GLU A 195 5.90 0.09 -13.90
N LEU A 196 5.24 1.19 -13.53
CA LEU A 196 4.64 2.12 -14.51
C LEU A 196 5.72 2.87 -15.30
N ASN A 197 6.79 3.33 -14.65
CA ASN A 197 7.89 3.99 -15.35
C ASN A 197 8.60 3.03 -16.31
N TRP A 198 8.82 1.80 -15.89
CA TRP A 198 9.40 0.78 -16.75
C TRP A 198 8.50 0.51 -17.96
N TRP A 199 7.18 0.39 -17.75
CA TRP A 199 6.23 0.08 -18.81
C TRP A 199 6.02 1.23 -19.80
N PHE A 200 5.89 2.47 -19.33
CA PHE A 200 5.65 3.63 -20.20
C PHE A 200 6.93 4.16 -20.86
N PHE A 201 8.06 4.14 -20.15
CA PHE A 201 9.29 4.82 -20.57
C PHE A 201 10.46 3.87 -20.83
N GLY A 202 10.24 2.56 -20.75
CA GLY A 202 11.25 1.54 -21.02
C GLY A 202 12.44 1.54 -20.05
N GLY A 203 12.31 2.22 -18.90
CA GLY A 203 13.35 2.38 -17.88
C GLY A 203 14.56 3.25 -18.28
N THR A 204 14.75 3.52 -19.57
CA THR A 204 15.93 4.23 -20.12
C THR A 204 15.62 5.62 -20.67
N ASN A 205 14.36 6.03 -20.77
CA ASN A 205 14.05 7.39 -21.24
C ASN A 205 14.21 8.39 -20.08
N VAL A 206 15.14 9.33 -20.22
CA VAL A 206 15.55 10.28 -19.15
C VAL A 206 14.67 11.54 -19.15
N GLU A 207 13.88 11.76 -20.20
CA GLU A 207 13.14 13.01 -20.39
C GLU A 207 11.87 13.10 -19.52
N TYR A 208 11.17 11.98 -19.32
CA TYR A 208 9.91 11.92 -18.57
C TYR A 208 9.91 10.77 -17.58
N TYR A 209 9.42 11.04 -16.37
CA TYR A 209 9.20 10.04 -15.34
C TYR A 209 7.94 10.38 -14.54
N ILE A 210 7.26 9.34 -14.06
CA ILE A 210 6.15 9.42 -13.13
C ILE A 210 6.72 9.38 -11.72
N ASP A 211 6.30 10.32 -10.89
CA ASP A 211 6.58 10.31 -9.45
C ASP A 211 5.39 10.86 -8.67
N PHE A 212 5.29 10.48 -7.40
CA PHE A 212 4.18 10.90 -6.55
C PHE A 212 4.56 12.12 -5.70
N ASP A 213 3.59 13.00 -5.45
CA ASP A 213 3.76 14.13 -4.53
C ASP A 213 3.32 13.73 -3.12
N LEU A 214 4.22 13.86 -2.15
CA LEU A 214 3.98 13.56 -0.74
C LEU A 214 3.67 14.80 0.08
N ASN A 215 3.76 16.00 -0.51
CA ASN A 215 3.67 17.26 0.22
C ASN A 215 2.28 17.48 0.85
N ASP A 216 1.22 16.93 0.22
CA ASP A 216 -0.16 17.07 0.70
C ASP A 216 -0.60 15.93 1.63
N VAL A 217 0.31 15.01 2.01
CA VAL A 217 -0.03 13.85 2.85
C VAL A 217 -0.01 14.25 4.34
N PRO A 218 -1.17 14.35 5.04
CA PRO A 218 -1.19 14.87 6.41
C PRO A 218 -0.48 13.97 7.42
N ALA A 219 -0.33 12.68 7.11
CA ALA A 219 0.39 11.72 7.95
C ALA A 219 1.91 11.96 7.97
N LEU A 220 2.45 12.61 6.93
CA LEU A 220 3.88 12.88 6.73
C LEU A 220 4.26 14.33 7.05
N ALA A 221 3.28 15.19 7.35
CA ALA A 221 3.49 16.61 7.66
C ALA A 221 4.58 16.83 8.72
N TYR A 222 4.60 16.04 9.80
CA TYR A 222 5.64 16.15 10.83
C TYR A 222 7.06 15.90 10.29
N LYS A 223 7.23 14.94 9.37
CA LYS A 223 8.53 14.68 8.75
C LYS A 223 8.90 15.76 7.73
N GLN A 224 7.91 16.33 7.08
CA GLN A 224 8.09 17.46 6.18
C GLN A 224 8.56 18.69 6.97
N ASP A 225 7.94 19.00 8.11
CA ASP A 225 8.38 20.05 9.02
C ASP A 225 9.84 19.84 9.46
N LEU A 226 10.20 18.60 9.85
CA LEU A 226 11.59 18.26 10.20
C LEU A 226 12.57 18.42 9.02
N LYS A 227 12.12 18.12 7.79
CA LYS A 227 12.92 18.29 6.58
C LYS A 227 13.14 19.77 6.28
N TRP A 228 12.09 20.59 6.42
CA TRP A 228 12.15 22.04 6.27
C TRP A 228 13.05 22.68 7.32
N ASP A 229 12.90 22.30 8.59
CA ASP A 229 13.74 22.76 9.69
C ASP A 229 15.23 22.46 9.45
N ARG A 230 15.55 21.26 8.93
CA ARG A 230 16.92 20.87 8.58
C ARG A 230 17.45 21.68 7.41
N ALA A 231 16.64 21.92 6.38
CA ALA A 231 17.03 22.74 5.23
C ALA A 231 17.33 24.19 5.66
N ILE A 232 16.49 24.78 6.51
CA ILE A 232 16.66 26.14 7.03
C ILE A 232 17.92 26.25 7.89
N LYS A 233 18.14 25.28 8.81
CA LYS A 233 19.30 25.27 9.72
C LYS A 233 20.64 24.95 9.05
N SER A 234 20.64 24.51 7.79
CA SER A 234 21.86 24.13 7.08
C SER A 234 22.49 25.36 6.41
N ASP A 235 23.36 26.07 7.11
CA ASP A 235 23.99 27.31 6.60
C ASP A 235 25.05 27.07 5.51
N PHE A 236 25.42 25.81 5.25
CA PHE A 236 26.42 25.43 4.24
C PHE A 236 25.83 25.17 2.85
N LEU A 237 24.51 24.95 2.74
CA LEU A 237 23.84 24.66 1.47
C LEU A 237 23.49 25.96 0.74
N LYS A 238 23.60 25.94 -0.59
CA LYS A 238 23.10 27.02 -1.45
C LYS A 238 21.57 27.09 -1.36
N GLU A 239 20.99 28.25 -1.67
CA GLU A 239 19.52 28.41 -1.61
C GLU A 239 18.82 27.49 -2.63
N ASN A 240 19.38 27.33 -3.83
CA ASN A 240 18.87 26.38 -4.82
C ASN A 240 18.99 24.93 -4.36
N GLU A 241 20.07 24.56 -3.66
CA GLU A 241 20.20 23.22 -3.07
C GLU A 241 19.15 22.98 -1.97
N LYS A 242 18.85 24.00 -1.15
CA LYS A 242 17.79 23.95 -0.15
C LYS A 242 16.40 23.81 -0.77
N ARG A 243 16.11 24.57 -1.84
CA ARG A 243 14.85 24.50 -2.58
C ARG A 243 14.65 23.13 -3.24
N ASN A 244 15.69 22.62 -3.91
CA ASN A 244 15.69 21.28 -4.49
C ASN A 244 15.54 20.19 -3.42
N MET A 245 16.18 20.35 -2.26
CA MET A 245 15.99 19.44 -1.13
C MET A 245 14.52 19.38 -0.72
N VAL A 246 13.82 20.52 -0.63
CA VAL A 246 12.40 20.58 -0.24
C VAL A 246 11.45 20.16 -1.38
N GLY A 247 11.89 20.22 -2.63
CA GLY A 247 11.13 19.83 -3.82
C GLY A 247 10.53 21.01 -4.58
N TYR A 248 11.09 22.21 -4.42
CA TYR A 248 10.78 23.39 -5.22
C TYR A 248 11.82 23.59 -6.31
N ASP A 249 11.39 24.17 -7.44
CA ASP A 249 12.29 24.49 -8.55
C ASP A 249 13.33 25.54 -8.15
N SER A 250 14.52 25.44 -8.77
CA SER A 250 15.60 26.42 -8.66
C SER A 250 15.17 27.81 -9.13
N VAL A 251 15.78 28.86 -8.58
CA VAL A 251 15.56 30.25 -9.02
C VAL A 251 16.90 30.92 -9.34
N GLU A 252 16.86 31.82 -10.30
CA GLU A 252 17.99 32.61 -10.75
C GLU A 252 18.59 33.43 -9.58
N GLY A 253 19.90 33.29 -9.34
CA GLY A 253 20.61 33.90 -8.21
C GLY A 253 20.63 33.09 -6.90
N GLY A 254 20.06 31.88 -6.88
CA GLY A 254 20.04 31.00 -5.70
C GLY A 254 21.32 30.16 -5.47
N ASP A 255 22.35 30.30 -6.32
CA ASP A 255 23.58 29.52 -6.24
C ASP A 255 24.68 30.15 -5.35
N ALA A 256 24.41 31.33 -4.79
CA ALA A 256 25.27 31.98 -3.83
C ALA A 256 25.02 31.45 -2.40
N VAL A 257 26.09 31.12 -1.67
CA VAL A 257 26.00 30.73 -0.25
C VAL A 257 25.81 31.99 0.59
N TYR A 258 24.60 32.20 1.09
CA TYR A 258 24.28 33.33 1.97
C TYR A 258 24.63 32.97 3.42
N LYS A 259 25.70 33.56 3.97
CA LYS A 259 26.02 33.46 5.40
C LYS A 259 25.28 34.55 6.19
N PRO A 260 24.81 34.27 7.43
CA PRO A 260 24.16 35.28 8.24
C PRO A 260 25.12 36.44 8.55
N ALA A 261 24.59 37.68 8.53
CA ALA A 261 25.35 38.92 8.65
C ALA A 261 26.26 39.00 9.90
N SER A 262 25.97 38.22 10.94
CA SER A 262 26.79 38.10 12.16
C SER A 262 28.16 37.43 11.92
N GLU A 263 28.30 36.55 10.92
CA GLU A 263 29.57 35.92 10.55
C GLU A 263 30.34 36.70 9.48
N MET A 264 29.67 37.58 8.74
CA MET A 264 30.28 38.44 7.72
C MET A 264 31.24 39.48 8.35
N ALA A 265 31.03 39.84 9.62
CA ALA A 265 31.91 40.74 10.36
C ALA A 265 33.21 40.08 10.88
N ALA A 266 33.33 38.75 10.84
CA ALA A 266 34.51 38.02 11.33
C ALA A 266 35.58 37.79 10.24
N TYR A 267 35.19 37.91 8.96
CA TYR A 267 36.09 37.79 7.82
C TYR A 267 36.17 39.15 7.12
N GLY A 268 37.10 39.98 7.56
CA GLY A 268 37.41 41.24 6.90
C GLY A 268 37.97 41.01 5.49
N ASP A 269 37.47 41.80 4.54
CA ASP A 269 38.03 42.16 3.23
C ASP A 269 38.39 41.09 2.18
N ASP A 270 38.38 39.79 2.49
CA ASP A 270 38.85 38.74 1.56
C ASP A 270 37.77 37.98 0.76
N MET A 271 36.56 38.53 0.65
CA MET A 271 35.59 38.08 -0.37
C MET A 271 34.90 39.28 -1.01
N LEU A 272 35.65 40.01 -1.82
CA LEU A 272 35.05 40.75 -2.92
C LEU A 272 34.38 39.73 -3.85
N ILE A 273 33.12 40.01 -4.16
CA ILE A 273 32.31 39.41 -5.23
C ILE A 273 33.24 39.14 -6.42
N PRO A 274 33.37 37.91 -6.96
CA PRO A 274 34.09 37.73 -8.20
C PRO A 274 33.37 38.57 -9.26
N ASN A 275 34.10 39.47 -9.93
CA ASN A 275 33.57 40.33 -10.96
C ASN A 275 32.82 39.47 -11.99
N ILE A 276 31.51 39.66 -12.11
CA ILE A 276 30.67 38.95 -13.08
C ILE A 276 31.19 39.19 -14.50
N GLU A 277 31.73 40.38 -14.77
CA GLU A 277 32.33 40.75 -16.06
C GLU A 277 33.58 39.92 -16.44
N GLU A 278 34.41 39.51 -15.47
CA GLU A 278 35.61 38.68 -15.74
C GLU A 278 35.26 37.20 -15.97
N ASN A 279 34.16 36.71 -15.37
CA ASN A 279 33.69 35.35 -15.60
C ASN A 279 32.93 35.22 -16.93
N GLU A 280 32.13 36.21 -17.34
CA GLU A 280 31.47 36.20 -18.65
C GLU A 280 32.50 36.19 -19.79
N THR A 281 33.59 36.96 -19.68
CA THR A 281 34.66 36.95 -20.70
C THR A 281 35.44 35.63 -20.73
N GLN A 282 35.64 34.96 -19.59
CA GLN A 282 36.30 33.65 -19.56
C GLN A 282 35.42 32.53 -20.11
N VAL A 283 34.10 32.60 -19.90
CA VAL A 283 33.14 31.63 -20.45
C VAL A 283 33.02 31.81 -21.97
N GLU A 284 32.97 33.05 -22.48
CA GLU A 284 32.97 33.33 -23.93
C GLU A 284 34.26 32.87 -24.61
N GLU A 285 35.44 33.06 -24.00
CA GLU A 285 36.72 32.57 -24.55
C GLU A 285 36.83 31.04 -24.58
N GLU A 286 36.30 30.34 -23.56
CA GLU A 286 36.27 28.87 -23.52
C GLU A 286 35.25 28.26 -24.50
N GLU A 287 34.10 28.92 -24.71
CA GLU A 287 33.11 28.52 -25.71
C GLU A 287 33.66 28.66 -27.14
N ASP A 288 34.35 29.77 -27.45
CA ASP A 288 34.98 29.98 -28.75
C ASP A 288 36.08 28.94 -29.04
N GLU A 289 36.90 28.58 -28.04
CA GLU A 289 37.94 27.55 -28.19
C GLU A 289 37.33 26.14 -28.37
N ALA A 290 36.20 25.85 -27.72
CA ALA A 290 35.47 24.59 -27.86
C ALA A 290 34.83 24.45 -29.25
N VAL A 291 34.22 25.53 -29.76
CA VAL A 291 33.64 25.57 -31.12
C VAL A 291 34.73 25.38 -32.18
N GLU A 292 35.91 25.98 -32.01
CA GLU A 292 37.03 25.83 -32.93
C GLU A 292 37.57 24.38 -32.96
N LYS A 293 37.66 23.72 -31.80
CA LYS A 293 38.04 22.30 -31.68
C LYS A 293 36.99 21.35 -32.30
N LEU A 294 35.70 21.68 -32.20
CA LEU A 294 34.62 20.88 -32.80
C LEU A 294 34.55 21.04 -34.32
N GLN A 295 34.83 22.23 -34.85
CA GLN A 295 34.96 22.47 -36.30
C GLN A 295 36.14 21.69 -36.92
N GLN A 296 37.25 21.52 -36.20
CA GLN A 296 38.37 20.68 -36.64
C GLN A 296 38.01 19.19 -36.77
N ILE A 297 36.96 18.73 -36.09
CA ILE A 297 36.46 17.35 -36.14
C ILE A 297 35.39 17.18 -37.25
N GLY A 298 35.00 18.26 -37.93
CA GLY A 298 34.13 18.23 -39.12
C GLY A 298 32.63 18.26 -38.82
N LEU A 299 32.22 18.62 -37.60
CA LEU A 299 30.82 18.84 -37.21
C LEU A 299 30.35 20.24 -37.62
N THR A 300 29.07 20.35 -37.98
CA THR A 300 28.44 21.63 -38.32
C THR A 300 28.06 22.42 -37.07
N LEU A 301 27.97 23.76 -37.16
CA LEU A 301 27.67 24.65 -36.01
C LEU A 301 26.35 24.27 -35.32
N GLU A 302 25.35 23.86 -36.12
CA GLU A 302 24.01 23.44 -35.67
C GLU A 302 24.02 22.11 -34.89
N GLU A 303 25.00 21.23 -35.16
CA GLU A 303 25.21 19.98 -34.42
C GLU A 303 25.97 20.20 -33.11
N ALA A 304 26.84 21.22 -33.04
CA ALA A 304 27.58 21.58 -31.85
C ALA A 304 26.69 22.24 -30.78
N GLU A 305 25.81 23.17 -31.19
CA GLU A 305 24.84 23.83 -30.29
C GLU A 305 23.88 22.82 -29.64
N ASN A 306 23.47 21.78 -30.37
CA ASN A 306 22.61 20.71 -29.85
C ASN A 306 23.30 19.80 -28.81
N VAL A 307 24.63 19.66 -28.86
CA VAL A 307 25.39 18.85 -27.87
C VAL A 307 25.56 19.62 -26.56
N ILE A 308 25.71 20.94 -26.62
CA ILE A 308 25.88 21.81 -25.45
C ILE A 308 24.51 22.12 -24.78
N GLY A 309 23.44 22.20 -25.57
CA GLY A 309 22.10 22.58 -25.10
C GLY A 309 21.24 21.50 -24.42
N VAL A 310 21.71 20.27 -24.26
CA VAL A 310 20.91 19.19 -23.62
C VAL A 310 21.53 18.79 -22.29
N GLN A 311 21.18 19.52 -21.23
CA GLN A 311 21.11 18.99 -19.86
C GLN A 311 20.51 20.04 -18.91
N ASN A 312 19.21 19.91 -18.60
CA ASN A 312 18.57 20.21 -17.30
C ASN A 312 17.09 20.63 -17.41
N ASP A 313 16.26 19.87 -18.13
CA ASP A 313 14.81 20.03 -18.02
C ASP A 313 14.15 18.64 -17.93
N SER A 314 14.35 17.97 -16.79
CA SER A 314 13.55 16.80 -16.44
C SER A 314 12.14 17.26 -16.05
N LYS A 315 11.22 17.26 -17.03
CA LYS A 315 9.84 17.69 -16.79
C LYS A 315 9.08 16.61 -16.02
N ARG A 316 8.88 16.86 -14.73
CA ARG A 316 8.02 16.07 -13.86
C ARG A 316 6.56 16.21 -14.30
N ILE A 317 5.94 15.11 -14.73
CA ILE A 317 4.50 15.06 -14.97
C ILE A 317 3.85 14.74 -13.61
N SER A 318 3.38 15.77 -12.89
CA SER A 318 2.56 15.56 -11.69
C SER A 318 1.09 15.46 -12.09
N CYS A 319 0.46 14.33 -11.76
CA CYS A 319 -0.99 14.22 -11.84
C CYS A 319 -1.59 15.03 -10.69
N LYS A 320 -1.83 16.33 -10.90
CA LYS A 320 -2.74 17.08 -10.04
C LYS A 320 -4.13 16.45 -10.18
N ASN A 321 -4.80 16.24 -9.05
CA ASN A 321 -6.22 15.93 -8.96
C ASN A 321 -7.02 17.13 -9.48
N ASP A 322 -7.02 17.34 -10.80
CA ASP A 322 -7.99 18.20 -11.45
C ASP A 322 -9.22 17.34 -11.67
N TYR A 323 -10.26 17.68 -10.90
CA TYR A 323 -11.63 17.26 -11.12
C TYR A 323 -11.93 17.25 -12.62
N ILE A 324 -12.25 16.06 -13.15
CA ILE A 324 -12.90 15.91 -14.46
C ILE A 324 -14.29 16.50 -14.29
N ASP A 325 -14.39 17.83 -14.47
CA ASP A 325 -15.64 18.49 -14.79
C ASP A 325 -15.76 18.57 -16.31
N GLY A 326 -16.89 18.07 -16.79
CA GLY A 326 -17.13 17.80 -18.19
C GLY A 326 -17.06 19.05 -19.09
N HIS A 327 -16.71 18.78 -20.35
CA HIS A 327 -17.13 19.43 -21.60
C HIS A 327 -15.96 19.59 -22.58
N LYS A 328 -15.74 18.59 -23.43
CA LYS A 328 -16.15 18.57 -24.86
C LYS A 328 -15.55 17.38 -25.58
#